data_AF-A0A147BI50-F1
#
_entry.id   AF-A0A147BI50-F1
#
_cell.length_a   1.000
_cell.length_b   1.000
_cell.length_c   1.000
_cell.angle_alpha   90.00
_cell.angle_beta   90.00
_cell.angle_gamma   90.00
#
_symmetry.space_group_name_H-M   'P 1'
#
loop_
_entity.id
_entity.type
_entity.pdbx_description
1 polymer ?
#
loop_
_entity_poly.entity_id
_entity_poly.type
_entity_poly.pdbx_seq_one_letter_code
_entity_poly.pdbx_strand_id
1 'polypeptide(L)'
;SDSRLIYYMAGYAARKCITKKGGCGACKSTCLRTSTPTAADHPASYTRHFDRGGLLYATDQLFKLISHLEKVFTRCFSRRKLHANSIVDILSCVGANVPAVGCGEHKTELTNSIMRFYLITRLHFYVKQKNKMRNQRKKKQQLSKQGRLL
;
A
#
# COMPACT_ATOMS: atom_id res chain seq x y z
N SER A 1 -7.05 -4.61 7.63
CA SER A 1 -6.91 -3.44 6.73
C SER A 1 -8.10 -3.38 5.79
N ASP A 2 -8.62 -2.19 5.49
CA ASP A 2 -9.79 -1.99 4.62
C ASP A 2 -9.44 -2.30 3.15
N SER A 3 -10.17 -3.24 2.54
CA SER A 3 -9.91 -3.70 1.16
C SER A 3 -10.04 -2.59 0.12
N ARG A 4 -10.88 -1.58 0.38
CA ARG A 4 -11.08 -0.44 -0.51
C ARG A 4 -9.87 0.49 -0.52
N LEU A 5 -9.26 0.71 0.64
CA LEU A 5 -8.00 1.46 0.75
C LEU A 5 -6.83 0.72 0.13
N ILE A 6 -6.77 -0.62 0.29
CA ILE A 6 -5.76 -1.46 -0.35
C ILE A 6 -5.88 -1.35 -1.88
N TYR A 7 -7.11 -1.38 -2.41
CA TYR A 7 -7.35 -1.24 -3.84
C TYR A 7 -6.94 0.14 -4.37
N TYR A 8 -7.28 1.21 -3.65
CA TYR A 8 -6.79 2.57 -3.97
C TYR A 8 -5.26 2.63 -4.01
N MET A 9 -4.60 2.02 -3.03
CA MET A 9 -3.14 1.94 -2.99
C MET A 9 -2.54 1.11 -4.13
N ALA A 10 -3.26 0.11 -4.65
CA ALA A 10 -2.83 -0.64 -5.82
C ALA A 10 -2.78 0.24 -7.08
N GLY A 11 -3.80 1.08 -7.29
CA GLY A 11 -3.77 2.09 -8.36
C GLY A 11 -2.63 3.11 -8.19
N TYR A 12 -2.35 3.53 -6.96
CA TYR A 12 -1.22 4.42 -6.66
C TYR A 12 0.14 3.76 -6.97
N ALA A 13 0.32 2.49 -6.60
CA ALA A 13 1.52 1.72 -6.92
C ALA A 13 1.70 1.56 -8.43
N ALA A 14 0.63 1.22 -9.16
CA ALA A 14 0.66 1.13 -10.61
C ALA A 14 1.09 2.45 -11.27
N ARG A 15 0.59 3.59 -10.78
CA ARG A 15 0.99 4.91 -11.29
C ARG A 15 2.50 5.14 -11.15
N LYS A 16 3.07 4.75 -10.01
CA LYS A 16 4.49 4.99 -9.71
C LYS A 16 5.42 4.00 -10.39
N CYS A 17 5.03 2.74 -10.47
CA CYS A 17 5.89 1.66 -10.96
C CYS A 17 5.70 1.36 -12.46
N ILE A 18 4.53 1.64 -13.03
CA ILE A 18 4.18 1.27 -14.40
C ILE A 18 4.10 2.51 -15.28
N THR A 19 3.19 3.45 -14.96
CA THR A 19 2.91 4.56 -15.88
C THR A 19 4.05 5.58 -15.91
N LYS A 20 4.58 5.98 -14.74
CA LYS A 20 5.67 6.97 -14.67
C LYS A 20 7.02 6.47 -15.18
N LYS A 21 7.27 5.16 -15.14
CA LYS A 21 8.52 4.56 -15.64
C LYS A 21 8.48 4.20 -17.12
N GLY A 22 7.39 4.51 -17.83
CA GLY A 22 7.25 4.14 -19.25
C GLY A 22 7.04 2.63 -19.45
N GLY A 23 6.33 1.96 -18.54
CA GLY A 23 6.16 0.51 -18.58
C GLY A 23 5.54 -0.01 -19.88
N CYS A 24 5.96 -1.21 -20.28
CA CYS A 24 5.47 -1.95 -21.44
C CYS A 24 3.93 -2.07 -21.47
N GLY A 25 3.34 -2.04 -22.66
CA GLY A 25 1.88 -2.15 -22.87
C GLY A 25 1.27 -3.41 -22.25
N ALA A 26 1.95 -4.55 -22.37
CA ALA A 26 1.51 -5.82 -21.77
C ALA A 26 1.57 -5.80 -20.22
N CYS A 27 2.52 -5.06 -19.64
CA CYS A 27 2.55 -4.86 -18.19
C CYS A 27 1.39 -3.98 -17.72
N LYS A 28 1.01 -2.98 -18.52
CA LYS A 28 -0.16 -2.14 -18.23
C LYS A 28 -1.44 -2.98 -18.27
N SER A 29 -1.66 -3.79 -19.30
CA SER A 29 -2.88 -4.61 -19.42
C SER A 29 -3.01 -5.67 -18.32
N THR A 30 -1.90 -6.26 -17.88
CA THR A 30 -1.90 -7.23 -16.76
C THR A 30 -2.18 -6.58 -15.40
N CYS A 31 -1.85 -5.30 -15.23
CA CYS A 31 -1.94 -4.61 -13.93
C CYS A 31 -3.10 -3.61 -13.81
N LEU A 32 -3.58 -3.07 -14.92
CA LEU A 32 -4.55 -1.99 -14.99
C LEU A 32 -5.77 -2.40 -15.80
N ARG A 33 -6.95 -2.09 -15.27
CA ARG A 33 -8.20 -2.20 -16.01
C ARG A 33 -8.28 -1.07 -17.05
N THR A 34 -8.85 -1.39 -18.20
CA THR A 34 -9.13 -0.42 -19.27
C THR A 34 -10.42 0.36 -19.02
N SER A 35 -11.38 -0.23 -18.31
CA SER A 35 -12.66 0.37 -17.97
C SER A 35 -12.80 0.62 -16.46
N THR A 36 -13.63 1.61 -16.12
CA THR A 36 -14.02 1.87 -14.74
C THR A 36 -14.84 0.68 -14.21
N PRO A 37 -14.49 0.13 -13.04
CA PRO A 37 -15.25 -0.92 -12.36
C PRO A 37 -16.72 -0.53 -12.13
N THR A 38 -17.61 -1.52 -12.17
CA THR A 38 -19.03 -1.30 -11.90
C THR A 38 -19.28 -1.16 -10.39
N ALA A 39 -20.48 -0.71 -9.99
CA ALA A 39 -20.83 -0.56 -8.57
C ALA A 39 -20.76 -1.87 -7.76
N ALA A 40 -20.83 -3.03 -8.43
CA ALA A 40 -20.70 -4.34 -7.80
C ALA A 40 -19.25 -4.67 -7.37
N ASP A 41 -18.25 -3.98 -7.91
CA ASP A 41 -16.84 -4.17 -7.55
C ASP A 41 -16.52 -3.48 -6.20
N HIS A 42 -16.91 -4.13 -5.09
CA HIS A 42 -16.74 -3.62 -3.72
C HIS A 42 -15.35 -3.00 -3.43
N PRO A 43 -14.20 -3.61 -3.76
CA PRO A 43 -12.90 -3.00 -3.46
C PRO A 43 -12.62 -1.72 -4.28
N ALA A 44 -13.21 -1.56 -5.46
CA ALA A 44 -13.04 -0.37 -6.30
C ALA A 44 -13.98 0.78 -5.92
N SER A 45 -15.03 0.52 -5.15
CA SER A 45 -16.07 1.50 -4.76
C SER A 45 -15.51 2.82 -4.23
N TYR A 46 -14.52 2.76 -3.33
CA TYR A 46 -13.87 3.95 -2.76
C TYR A 46 -13.10 4.73 -3.82
N THR A 47 -12.27 4.06 -4.62
CA THR A 47 -11.53 4.70 -5.71
C THR A 47 -12.49 5.39 -6.67
N ARG A 48 -13.57 4.71 -7.06
CA ARG A 48 -14.59 5.26 -7.96
C ARG A 48 -15.29 6.49 -7.39
N HIS A 49 -15.63 6.46 -6.11
CA HIS A 49 -16.30 7.57 -5.44
C HIS A 49 -15.47 8.86 -5.46
N PHE A 50 -14.13 8.75 -5.39
CA PHE A 50 -13.22 9.89 -5.43
C PHE A 50 -12.60 10.16 -6.80
N ASP A 51 -12.94 9.37 -7.83
CA ASP A 51 -12.37 9.52 -9.15
C ASP A 51 -13.00 10.68 -9.91
N ARG A 52 -12.14 11.51 -10.51
CA ARG A 52 -12.51 12.65 -11.37
C ARG A 52 -11.96 12.47 -12.79
N GLY A 53 -11.84 11.21 -13.24
CA GLY A 53 -11.27 10.83 -14.54
C GLY A 53 -9.76 10.65 -14.52
N GLY A 54 -9.15 10.58 -13.34
CA GLY A 54 -7.70 10.62 -13.18
C GLY A 54 -7.12 9.45 -12.41
N LEU A 55 -7.93 8.61 -11.74
CA LEU A 55 -7.43 7.48 -10.95
C LEU A 55 -7.22 6.23 -11.80
N LEU A 56 -6.32 5.35 -11.34
CA LEU A 56 -6.07 4.07 -12.00
C LEU A 56 -6.78 2.96 -11.26
N TYR A 57 -7.41 2.07 -12.02
CA TYR A 57 -8.09 0.89 -11.48
C TYR A 57 -7.20 -0.34 -11.69
N ALA A 58 -6.86 -1.00 -10.59
CA ALA A 58 -6.03 -2.19 -10.62
C ALA A 58 -6.82 -3.41 -11.15
N THR A 59 -6.15 -4.28 -11.88
CA THR A 59 -6.66 -5.65 -12.12
C THR A 59 -6.64 -6.45 -10.83
N ASP A 60 -7.35 -7.57 -10.83
CA ASP A 60 -7.40 -8.48 -9.70
C ASP A 60 -6.01 -9.05 -9.37
N GLN A 61 -5.15 -9.24 -10.38
CA GLN A 61 -3.78 -9.73 -10.20
C GLN A 61 -2.94 -8.74 -9.39
N LEU A 62 -2.97 -7.46 -9.75
CA LEU A 62 -2.26 -6.43 -8.98
C LEU A 62 -2.88 -6.24 -7.60
N PHE A 63 -4.20 -6.26 -7.49
CA PHE A 63 -4.87 -6.18 -6.20
C PHE A 63 -4.51 -7.34 -5.27
N LYS A 64 -4.37 -8.56 -5.80
CA LYS A 64 -3.90 -9.74 -5.03
C LYS A 64 -2.49 -9.56 -4.50
N LEU A 65 -1.54 -9.07 -5.32
CA LEU A 65 -0.18 -8.77 -4.87
C LEU A 65 -0.19 -7.74 -3.73
N ILE A 66 -0.87 -6.61 -3.91
CA ILE A 66 -0.88 -5.54 -2.90
C ILE A 66 -1.60 -5.99 -1.61
N SER A 67 -2.67 -6.78 -1.73
CA SER A 67 -3.35 -7.41 -0.59
C SER A 67 -2.44 -8.38 0.16
N HIS A 68 -1.65 -9.18 -0.55
CA HIS A 68 -0.66 -10.08 0.06
C HIS A 68 0.36 -9.29 0.87
N LEU A 69 0.91 -8.22 0.30
CA LEU A 69 1.89 -7.36 0.99
C LEU A 69 1.30 -6.66 2.22
N GLU A 70 0.05 -6.20 2.17
CA GLU A 70 -0.62 -5.61 3.35
C GLU A 70 -0.83 -6.65 4.45
N LYS A 71 -1.18 -7.90 4.10
CA LYS A 71 -1.28 -8.99 5.08
C LYS A 71 0.07 -9.28 5.73
N VAL A 72 1.14 -9.35 4.94
CA VAL A 72 2.52 -9.52 5.43
C VAL A 72 2.89 -8.38 6.38
N PHE A 73 2.67 -7.13 5.97
CA PHE A 73 2.96 -5.95 6.78
C PHE A 73 2.19 -5.97 8.11
N THR A 74 0.89 -6.27 8.06
CA THR A 74 0.02 -6.35 9.25
C THR A 74 0.47 -7.46 10.19
N ARG A 75 0.80 -8.64 9.66
CA ARG A 75 1.30 -9.78 10.44
C ARG A 75 2.64 -9.48 11.11
N CYS A 76 3.53 -8.75 10.42
CA CYS A 76 4.82 -8.37 10.99
C CYS A 76 4.62 -7.47 12.23
N PHE A 77 3.84 -6.40 12.10
CA PHE A 77 3.66 -5.43 13.19
C PHE A 77 2.57 -5.79 14.22
N SER A 78 1.83 -6.89 14.03
CA SER A 78 1.03 -7.48 15.10
C SER A 78 1.89 -8.23 16.12
N ARG A 79 3.08 -8.72 15.70
CA ARG A 79 4.00 -9.49 16.55
C ARG A 79 5.24 -8.71 16.95
N ARG A 80 5.67 -7.75 16.14
CA ARG A 80 6.93 -7.03 16.32
C ARG A 80 6.71 -5.53 16.53
N LYS A 81 7.56 -4.92 17.34
CA LYS A 81 7.60 -3.46 17.51
C LYS A 81 8.31 -2.81 16.31
N LEU A 82 8.08 -1.53 16.09
CA LEU A 82 8.81 -0.74 15.11
C LEU A 82 10.24 -0.45 15.62
N HIS A 83 11.25 -0.66 14.78
CA HIS A 83 12.65 -0.35 15.02
C HIS A 83 13.37 -0.04 13.69
N ALA A 84 14.66 0.32 13.75
CA ALA A 84 15.45 0.74 12.59
C ALA A 84 15.50 -0.31 11.46
N ASN A 85 15.50 -1.60 11.81
CA ASN A 85 15.63 -2.71 10.87
C ASN A 85 14.29 -3.35 10.49
N SER A 86 13.15 -2.73 10.80
CA SER A 86 11.84 -3.36 10.56
C SER A 86 11.56 -3.68 9.09
N ILE A 87 12.25 -3.06 8.13
CA ILE A 87 12.13 -3.45 6.72
C ILE A 87 12.64 -4.87 6.45
N VAL A 88 13.73 -5.28 7.12
CA VAL A 88 14.29 -6.63 7.01
C VAL A 88 13.31 -7.66 7.59
N ASP A 89 12.72 -7.33 8.73
CA ASP A 89 11.69 -8.17 9.36
C ASP A 89 10.48 -8.39 8.44
N ILE A 90 10.01 -7.33 7.79
CA ILE A 90 8.91 -7.42 6.82
C ILE A 90 9.30 -8.35 5.66
N LEU A 91 10.50 -8.16 5.09
CA LEU A 91 10.98 -8.98 3.97
C LEU A 91 11.09 -10.46 4.36
N SER A 92 11.55 -10.78 5.57
CA SER A 92 11.58 -12.15 6.08
C SER A 92 10.19 -12.79 6.17
N CYS A 93 9.13 -11.97 6.28
CA CYS A 93 7.75 -12.43 6.37
C CYS A 93 7.03 -12.57 5.02
N VAL A 94 7.62 -12.14 3.90
CA VAL A 94 6.97 -12.15 2.58
C VAL A 94 6.74 -13.57 2.06
N GLY A 95 7.67 -14.50 2.38
CA GLY A 95 7.62 -15.91 1.96
C GLY A 95 7.85 -16.11 0.46
N ALA A 96 7.85 -17.38 0.01
CA ALA A 96 8.11 -17.75 -1.39
C ALA A 96 6.91 -17.54 -2.34
N ASN A 97 5.68 -17.60 -1.82
CA ASN A 97 4.46 -17.60 -2.64
C ASN A 97 3.90 -16.18 -2.85
N VAL A 98 4.69 -15.31 -3.49
CA VAL A 98 4.26 -13.94 -3.80
C VAL A 98 3.47 -13.92 -5.12
N PRO A 99 2.26 -13.34 -5.16
CA PRO A 99 1.54 -13.16 -6.42
C PRO A 99 2.34 -12.28 -7.38
N ALA A 100 2.77 -12.83 -8.51
CA ALA A 100 3.54 -12.10 -9.50
C ALA A 100 2.63 -11.33 -10.48
N VAL A 101 3.13 -10.21 -10.99
CA VAL A 101 2.47 -9.33 -11.99
C VAL A 101 3.46 -8.94 -13.10
N GLY A 102 2.94 -8.57 -14.27
CA GLY A 102 3.72 -8.21 -15.44
C GLY A 102 3.67 -9.26 -16.55
N CYS A 103 4.15 -8.89 -17.74
CA CYS A 103 4.30 -9.81 -18.87
C CYS A 103 5.46 -10.79 -18.66
N GLY A 104 5.60 -11.80 -19.52
CA GLY A 104 6.62 -12.85 -19.38
C GLY A 104 8.04 -12.32 -19.15
N GLU A 105 8.44 -11.28 -19.89
CA GLU A 105 9.77 -10.66 -19.81
C GLU A 105 9.98 -9.86 -18.51
N HIS A 106 8.98 -9.07 -18.10
CA HIS A 106 9.14 -8.10 -17.01
C HIS A 106 8.55 -8.58 -15.68
N LYS A 107 8.03 -9.81 -15.61
CA LYS A 107 7.28 -10.34 -14.46
C LYS A 107 8.04 -10.19 -13.14
N THR A 108 9.28 -10.63 -13.10
CA THR A 108 10.11 -10.62 -11.88
C THR A 108 10.49 -9.18 -11.50
N GLU A 109 10.98 -8.40 -12.46
CA GLU A 109 11.42 -7.02 -12.22
C GLU A 109 10.25 -6.15 -11.74
N LEU A 110 9.10 -6.21 -12.42
CA LEU A 110 7.94 -5.41 -12.09
C LEU A 110 7.38 -5.78 -10.72
N THR A 111 7.26 -7.08 -10.44
CA THR A 111 6.80 -7.58 -9.12
C THR A 111 7.70 -7.03 -8.02
N ASN A 112 9.02 -7.15 -8.16
CA ASN A 112 9.98 -6.64 -7.19
C ASN A 112 9.93 -5.12 -7.04
N SER A 113 9.78 -4.38 -8.15
CA SER A 113 9.66 -2.92 -8.11
C SER A 113 8.39 -2.48 -7.38
N ILE A 114 7.26 -3.17 -7.57
CA ILE A 114 6.00 -2.88 -6.88
C ILE A 114 6.12 -3.23 -5.39
N MET A 115 6.69 -4.39 -5.06
CA MET A 115 6.91 -4.82 -3.69
C MET A 115 7.76 -3.81 -2.91
N ARG A 116 8.92 -3.43 -3.46
CA ARG A 116 9.81 -2.45 -2.86
C ARG A 116 9.09 -1.12 -2.63
N PHE A 117 8.43 -0.60 -3.66
CA PHE A 117 7.71 0.66 -3.57
C PHE A 117 6.62 0.61 -2.49
N TYR A 118 5.79 -0.43 -2.50
CA TYR A 118 4.65 -0.56 -1.60
C TYR A 118 5.09 -0.69 -0.14
N LEU A 119 6.03 -1.60 0.16
CA LEU A 119 6.46 -1.87 1.53
C LEU A 119 7.14 -0.63 2.16
N ILE A 120 7.99 0.08 1.40
CA ILE A 120 8.62 1.33 1.87
C ILE A 120 7.56 2.40 2.12
N THR A 121 6.66 2.61 1.16
CA THR A 121 5.57 3.60 1.29
C THR A 121 4.69 3.30 2.49
N ARG A 122 4.34 2.02 2.70
CA ARG A 122 3.50 1.57 3.80
C ARG A 122 4.18 1.76 5.15
N LEU A 123 5.50 1.50 5.23
CA LEU A 123 6.31 1.74 6.41
C LEU A 123 6.36 3.25 6.73
N HIS A 124 6.58 4.11 5.74
CA HIS A 124 6.51 5.57 5.94
C HIS A 124 5.18 6.02 6.51
N PHE A 125 4.05 5.54 5.96
CA PHE A 125 2.72 5.87 6.49
C PHE A 125 2.53 5.38 7.92
N TYR A 126 3.03 4.18 8.23
CA TYR A 126 2.96 3.62 9.58
C TYR A 126 3.77 4.45 10.59
N VAL A 127 5.02 4.80 10.26
CA VAL A 127 5.88 5.66 11.08
C VAL A 127 5.25 7.03 11.29
N LYS A 128 4.76 7.66 10.21
CA LYS A 128 4.07 8.95 10.26
C LYS A 128 2.87 8.92 11.22
N GLN A 129 2.06 7.87 11.16
CA GLN A 129 0.93 7.69 12.06
C GLN A 129 1.37 7.51 13.52
N LYS A 130 2.38 6.67 13.79
CA LYS A 130 2.93 6.47 15.15
C LYS A 130 3.48 7.78 15.73
N ASN A 131 4.20 8.56 14.93
CA ASN A 131 4.73 9.85 15.33
C ASN A 131 3.62 10.86 15.63
N LYS A 132 2.58 10.93 14.79
CA LYS A 132 1.39 11.75 15.04
C LYS A 132 0.75 11.41 16.40
N MET A 133 0.53 10.12 16.68
CA MET A 133 -0.05 9.67 17.95
C MET A 133 0.85 10.01 19.15
N ARG A 134 2.18 9.82 19.04
CA ARG A 134 3.13 10.19 20.10
C ARG A 134 3.08 11.68 20.40
N ASN A 135 3.05 12.52 19.37
CA ASN A 135 3.01 13.97 19.51
C ASN A 135 1.69 14.45 20.13
N GLN A 136 0.56 13.85 19.73
CA GLN A 136 -0.74 14.14 20.35
C GLN A 136 -0.78 13.77 21.83
N ARG A 137 -0.21 12.63 22.22
CA ARG A 137 -0.09 12.22 23.63
C ARG A 137 0.75 13.19 24.45
N LYS A 138 1.91 13.62 23.91
CA LYS A 138 2.76 14.63 24.57
C LYS A 138 2.01 15.95 24.79
N LYS A 139 1.30 16.44 23.77
CA LYS A 139 0.49 17.67 23.88
C LYS A 139 -0.59 17.55 24.96
N LYS A 140 -1.33 16.42 25.00
CA LYS A 140 -2.34 16.18 26.04
C LYS A 140 -1.73 16.14 27.45
N GLN A 141 -0.56 15.53 27.60
CA GLN A 141 0.15 15.50 28.90
C GLN A 141 0.61 16.89 29.35
N GLN A 142 1.09 17.73 28.43
CA GLN A 142 1.46 19.12 28.74
C GLN A 142 0.26 19.94 29.20
N LEU A 143 -0.84 19.89 28.45
CA LEU A 143 -2.09 20.60 28.80
C LEU A 143 -2.64 20.14 30.16
N SER A 144 -2.62 18.83 30.45
CA SER A 144 -3.06 18.30 31.74
C SER A 144 -2.17 18.74 32.90
N LYS A 145 -0.87 18.97 32.68
CA LYS A 145 0.02 19.50 33.72
C LYS A 145 -0.24 20.99 33.97
N GLN A 146 -0.47 21.76 32.90
CA GLN A 146 -0.81 23.19 33.00
C GLN A 146 -2.15 23.41 33.71
N GLY A 147 -3.18 22.61 33.40
CA GLY A 147 -4.47 22.70 34.08
C GLY A 147 -4.50 22.19 35.53
N ARG A 148 -3.39 21.64 36.06
CA ARG A 148 -3.23 21.32 37.49
C ARG A 148 -2.46 22.39 38.26
N LEU A 149 -1.89 23.36 37.53
CA LEU A 149 -1.13 24.49 38.08
C LEU A 149 -1.98 25.77 38.13
N LEU A 150 -3.23 25.71 37.63
CA LEU A 150 -4.28 26.70 37.75
C LEU A 150 -5.32 26.17 38.75
#